data_AF-A0A352X2E0-F1
#
_entry.id   AF-A0A352X2E0-F1
#
_cell.length_a   1.000
_cell.length_b   1.000
_cell.length_c   1.000
_cell.angle_alpha   90.00
_cell.angle_beta   90.00
_cell.angle_gamma   90.00
#
_symmetry.space_group_name_H-M   'P 1'
#
loop_
_entity.id
_entity.type
_entity.pdbx_description
1 polymer ?
#
loop_
_entity_poly.entity_id
_entity_poly.type
_entity_poly.pdbx_seq_one_letter_code
_entity_poly.pdbx_strand_id
1 'polypeptide(L)'
;RRMMRMRENADMMKVCFMEAQFHPELRDRIQSEVIVKMSDVAEAFFQTAMDKGIYRQMNPKIVAQVFLGMFAVAGFSHNTIMEPGASLRDMQEMAEGIADIFLQGVLAKD
;
A
#
# COMPACT_ATOMS: atom_id res chain seq x y z
N ARG A 1 -0.61 -20.91 -1.28
CA ARG A 1 -0.02 -21.31 -2.58
C ARG A 1 0.16 -20.15 -3.58
N ARG A 2 -0.69 -19.11 -3.62
CA ARG A 2 -0.47 -17.90 -4.46
C ARG A 2 0.72 -17.03 -4.03
N MET A 3 0.93 -16.82 -2.73
CA MET A 3 2.06 -16.02 -2.20
C MET A 3 3.45 -16.55 -2.58
N MET A 4 3.60 -17.86 -2.78
CA MET A 4 4.91 -18.47 -3.09
C MET A 4 5.39 -18.15 -4.51
N ARG A 5 4.46 -17.87 -5.44
CA ARG A 5 4.76 -17.49 -6.83
C ARG A 5 5.09 -16.01 -7.02
N MET A 6 4.91 -15.16 -6.00
CA MET A 6 5.38 -13.76 -6.07
C MET A 6 6.90 -13.67 -6.07
N ARG A 7 7.60 -14.59 -5.39
CA ARG A 7 9.08 -14.65 -5.41
C ARG A 7 9.63 -15.04 -6.78
N GLU A 8 9.01 -16.00 -7.46
CA GLU A 8 9.41 -16.43 -8.81
C GLU A 8 9.26 -15.32 -9.86
N ASN A 9 8.33 -14.38 -9.63
CA ASN A 9 8.09 -13.25 -10.53
C ASN A 9 8.72 -11.93 -10.06
N ALA A 10 9.52 -11.95 -8.99
CA ALA A 10 10.10 -10.73 -8.42
C ALA A 10 11.09 -10.04 -9.40
N ASP A 11 11.84 -10.83 -10.16
CA ASP A 11 12.76 -10.30 -11.18
C ASP A 11 12.00 -9.70 -12.37
N MET A 12 10.93 -10.37 -12.83
CA MET A 12 10.05 -9.83 -13.87
C MET A 12 9.38 -8.52 -13.40
N MET A 13 9.01 -8.43 -12.14
CA MET A 13 8.40 -7.22 -11.57
C MET A 13 9.43 -6.07 -11.42
N LYS A 14 10.70 -6.38 -11.09
CA LYS A 14 11.82 -5.43 -11.10
C LYS A 14 12.11 -4.90 -12.51
N VAL A 15 12.14 -5.78 -13.51
CA VAL A 15 12.35 -5.41 -14.92
C VAL A 15 11.19 -4.52 -15.39
N CYS A 16 9.94 -4.91 -15.15
CA CYS A 16 8.78 -4.07 -15.48
C CYS A 16 8.84 -2.69 -14.81
N PHE A 17 9.35 -2.58 -13.58
CA PHE A 17 9.49 -1.28 -12.90
C PHE A 17 10.62 -0.42 -13.47
N MET A 18 11.77 -1.04 -13.79
CA MET A 18 12.88 -0.38 -14.46
C MET A 18 12.48 0.13 -15.86
N GLU A 19 11.68 -0.67 -16.57
CA GLU A 19 11.17 -0.38 -17.92
C GLU A 19 9.97 0.57 -17.91
N ALA A 20 9.13 0.59 -16.88
CA ALA A 20 7.98 1.50 -16.76
C ALA A 20 8.39 2.99 -16.71
N GLN A 21 9.65 3.28 -16.36
CA GLN A 21 10.26 4.61 -16.46
C GLN A 21 10.40 5.09 -17.92
N PHE A 22 10.52 4.13 -18.85
CA PHE A 22 10.75 4.33 -20.28
C PHE A 22 9.52 3.98 -21.15
N HIS A 23 8.51 3.33 -20.56
CA HIS A 23 7.27 2.90 -21.23
C HIS A 23 6.02 3.45 -20.52
N PRO A 24 5.50 4.62 -20.94
CA PRO A 24 4.34 5.28 -20.33
C PRO A 24 3.09 4.37 -20.27
N GLU A 25 2.93 3.48 -21.23
CA GLU A 25 1.78 2.55 -21.33
C GLU A 25 1.71 1.55 -20.17
N LEU A 26 2.86 1.13 -19.61
CA LEU A 26 2.90 0.23 -18.44
C LEU A 26 2.57 0.98 -17.14
N ARG A 27 3.04 2.23 -17.02
CA ARG A 27 2.68 3.13 -15.91
C ARG A 27 1.17 3.39 -15.92
N ASP A 28 0.59 3.70 -17.08
CA ASP A 28 -0.83 4.00 -17.21
C ASP A 28 -1.70 2.81 -16.81
N ARG A 29 -1.33 1.57 -17.19
CA ARG A 29 -2.08 0.37 -16.80
C ARG A 29 -1.97 0.03 -15.31
N ILE A 30 -0.79 0.16 -14.70
CA ILE A 30 -0.63 -0.06 -13.25
C ILE A 30 -1.43 0.98 -12.46
N GLN A 31 -1.38 2.24 -12.91
CA GLN A 31 -2.11 3.34 -12.28
C GLN A 31 -3.63 3.18 -12.44
N SER A 32 -4.12 2.80 -13.62
CA SER A 32 -5.55 2.68 -13.91
C SER A 32 -6.20 1.40 -13.38
N GLU A 33 -5.52 0.26 -13.43
CA GLU A 33 -6.15 -1.03 -13.11
C GLU A 33 -6.01 -1.42 -11.63
N VAL A 34 -4.92 -1.04 -10.96
CA VAL A 34 -4.65 -1.46 -9.57
C VAL A 34 -4.87 -0.30 -8.61
N ILE A 35 -4.26 0.86 -8.86
CA ILE A 35 -4.33 1.99 -7.92
C ILE A 35 -5.73 2.59 -7.88
N VAL A 36 -6.36 2.87 -9.03
CA VAL A 36 -7.72 3.45 -9.06
C VAL A 36 -8.75 2.49 -8.45
N LYS A 37 -8.77 1.22 -8.87
CA LYS A 37 -9.75 0.25 -8.35
C LYS A 37 -9.58 -0.04 -6.86
N MET A 38 -8.35 -0.13 -6.36
CA MET A 38 -8.12 -0.29 -4.91
C MET A 38 -8.43 0.99 -4.14
N SER A 39 -8.25 2.17 -4.75
CA SER A 39 -8.61 3.45 -4.14
C SER A 39 -10.11 3.58 -3.92
N ASP A 40 -10.94 3.20 -4.90
CA ASP A 40 -12.40 3.29 -4.77
C ASP A 40 -12.94 2.38 -3.64
N VAL A 41 -12.39 1.17 -3.53
CA VAL A 41 -12.75 0.22 -2.44
C VAL A 41 -12.27 0.74 -1.08
N ALA A 42 -11.04 1.26 -1.00
CA ALA A 42 -10.50 1.82 0.23
C ALA A 42 -11.29 3.08 0.65
N GLU A 43 -11.67 3.93 -0.30
CA GLU A 43 -12.49 5.12 -0.05
C GLU A 43 -13.85 4.74 0.57
N ALA A 44 -14.56 3.78 -0.02
CA ALA A 44 -15.83 3.30 0.52
C ALA A 44 -15.67 2.66 1.92
N PHE A 45 -14.57 1.94 2.15
CA PHE A 45 -14.24 1.38 3.46
C PHE A 45 -14.03 2.47 4.51
N PHE A 46 -13.20 3.49 4.20
CA PHE A 46 -12.91 4.57 5.13
C PHE A 46 -14.12 5.47 5.37
N GLN A 47 -14.93 5.75 4.34
CA GLN A 47 -16.20 6.47 4.50
C GLN A 47 -17.11 5.73 5.49
N THR A 48 -17.28 4.42 5.33
CA THR A 48 -18.12 3.61 6.24
C THR A 48 -17.61 3.65 7.68
N ALA A 49 -16.29 3.65 7.89
CA ALA A 49 -15.70 3.72 9.22
C ALA A 49 -15.86 5.12 9.86
N MET A 50 -15.82 6.19 9.06
CA MET A 50 -16.12 7.55 9.50
C MET A 50 -17.60 7.71 9.87
N ASP A 51 -18.50 7.15 9.06
CA ASP A 51 -19.94 7.18 9.32
C ASP A 51 -20.31 6.47 10.64
N LYS A 52 -19.53 5.45 11.01
CA LYS A 52 -19.62 4.73 12.29
C LYS A 52 -18.95 5.45 13.46
N GLY A 53 -18.32 6.59 13.22
CA GLY A 53 -17.60 7.37 14.24
C GLY A 53 -16.27 6.74 14.70
N ILE A 54 -15.77 5.70 14.03
CA ILE A 54 -14.51 5.03 14.37
C ILE A 54 -13.33 5.92 13.98
N TYR A 55 -13.42 6.53 12.79
CA TYR A 55 -12.42 7.46 12.27
C TYR A 55 -12.96 8.88 12.27
N ARG A 56 -12.06 9.85 12.44
CA ARG A 56 -12.42 11.28 12.38
C ARG A 56 -12.95 11.64 10.98
N GLN A 57 -13.96 12.51 10.95
CA GLN A 57 -14.56 12.99 9.71
C GLN A 57 -13.55 13.82 8.91
N MET A 58 -13.23 13.35 7.71
CA MET A 58 -12.32 13.99 6.77
C MET A 58 -12.59 13.53 5.35
N ASN A 59 -11.79 13.98 4.38
CA ASN A 59 -11.92 13.52 3.00
C ASN A 59 -11.47 12.04 2.88
N PRO A 60 -12.41 11.08 2.63
CA PRO A 60 -12.10 9.65 2.60
C PRO A 60 -11.14 9.28 1.47
N LYS A 61 -11.16 10.02 0.37
CA LYS A 61 -10.24 9.84 -0.76
C LYS A 61 -8.80 10.15 -0.38
N ILE A 62 -8.58 11.19 0.43
CA ILE A 62 -7.24 11.52 0.94
C ILE A 62 -6.75 10.41 1.87
N VAL A 63 -7.62 9.88 2.74
CA VAL A 63 -7.26 8.76 3.63
C VAL A 63 -6.88 7.51 2.84
N ALA A 64 -7.68 7.16 1.83
CA ALA A 64 -7.40 6.04 0.95
C ALA A 64 -6.05 6.19 0.24
N GLN A 65 -5.75 7.39 -0.28
CA GLN A 65 -4.47 7.68 -0.94
C GLN A 65 -3.28 7.58 0.02
N VAL A 66 -3.40 8.13 1.24
CA VAL A 66 -2.35 8.04 2.27
C VAL A 66 -2.11 6.59 2.67
N PHE A 67 -3.18 5.83 2.92
CA PHE A 67 -3.11 4.41 3.25
C PHE A 67 -2.40 3.61 2.16
N LEU A 68 -2.85 3.73 0.90
CA LEU A 68 -2.23 3.05 -0.23
C LEU A 68 -0.78 3.49 -0.47
N GLY A 69 -0.47 4.77 -0.24
CA GLY A 69 0.89 5.30 -0.33
C GLY A 69 1.84 4.67 0.71
N MET A 70 1.41 4.59 1.96
CA MET A 70 2.18 3.94 3.03
C MET A 70 2.43 2.45 2.71
N PHE A 71 1.42 1.74 2.23
CA PHE A 71 1.55 0.34 1.83
C PHE A 71 2.43 0.15 0.59
N ALA A 72 2.33 1.03 -0.41
CA ALA A 72 3.17 0.97 -1.60
C ALA A 72 4.64 1.16 -1.22
N VAL A 73 4.96 2.21 -0.46
CA VAL A 73 6.35 2.49 -0.03
C VAL A 73 6.91 1.33 0.78
N ALA A 74 6.14 0.76 1.72
CA ALA A 74 6.57 -0.37 2.54
C ALA A 74 6.75 -1.67 1.75
N GLY A 75 5.81 -1.97 0.83
CA GLY A 75 5.86 -3.12 -0.05
C GLY A 75 7.00 -3.08 -1.05
N PHE A 76 7.37 -1.89 -1.55
CA PHE A 76 8.58 -1.68 -2.35
C PHE A 76 9.84 -1.74 -1.50
N SER A 77 9.79 -1.22 -0.27
CA SER A 77 10.90 -1.25 0.68
C SER A 77 11.43 -2.66 0.90
N HIS A 78 10.57 -3.69 0.93
CA HIS A 78 11.03 -5.08 1.10
C HIS A 78 11.97 -5.57 -0.02
N ASN A 79 11.87 -5.01 -1.22
CA ASN A 79 12.71 -5.37 -2.38
C ASN A 79 13.81 -4.34 -2.69
N THR A 80 13.79 -3.16 -2.08
CA THR A 80 14.67 -2.03 -2.43
C THR A 80 15.40 -1.40 -1.22
N ILE A 81 14.87 -1.55 0.00
CA ILE A 81 15.37 -0.90 1.24
C ILE A 81 15.70 -1.91 2.35
N MET A 82 14.96 -3.01 2.48
CA MET A 82 15.26 -4.04 3.48
C MET A 82 16.52 -4.83 3.10
N GLU A 83 17.39 -5.05 4.07
CA GLU A 83 18.58 -5.87 3.89
C GLU A 83 18.21 -7.27 3.36
N PRO A 84 19.03 -7.84 2.45
CA PRO A 84 18.85 -9.21 2.00
C PRO A 84 18.93 -10.14 3.23
N GLY A 85 17.78 -10.70 3.64
CA GLY A 85 17.69 -11.56 4.84
C GLY A 85 16.79 -11.05 5.95
N ALA A 86 16.05 -9.95 5.74
CA ALA A 86 15.04 -9.46 6.68
C ALA A 86 14.18 -10.61 7.24
N SER A 87 14.18 -10.74 8.55
CA SER A 87 13.45 -11.79 9.24
C SER A 87 11.94 -11.54 9.16
N LEU A 88 11.14 -12.60 9.35
CA LEU A 88 9.68 -12.46 9.49
C LEU A 88 9.27 -11.45 10.57
N ARG A 89 10.12 -11.27 11.58
CA ARG A 89 9.92 -10.32 12.67
C ARG A 89 10.08 -8.88 12.20
N ASP A 90 11.07 -8.59 11.38
CA ASP A 90 11.33 -7.22 10.87
C ASP A 90 10.19 -6.76 9.94
N MET A 91 9.63 -7.68 9.16
CA MET A 91 8.44 -7.42 8.35
C MET A 91 7.19 -7.14 9.21
N GLN A 92 7.04 -7.88 10.32
CA GLN A 92 5.94 -7.68 11.24
C GLN A 92 6.04 -6.33 11.96
N GLU A 93 7.23 -5.99 12.48
CA GLU A 93 7.48 -4.72 13.17
C GLU A 93 7.23 -3.52 12.24
N MET A 94 7.64 -3.62 10.98
CA MET A 94 7.33 -2.60 9.98
C MET A 94 5.82 -2.47 9.73
N ALA A 95 5.10 -3.59 9.57
CA ALA A 95 3.65 -3.57 9.36
C ALA A 95 2.90 -2.98 10.55
N GLU A 96 3.29 -3.34 11.78
CA GLU A 96 2.74 -2.80 13.02
C GLU A 96 3.00 -1.29 13.14
N GLY A 97 4.23 -0.83 12.86
CA GLY A 97 4.58 0.58 12.89
C GLY A 97 3.80 1.43 11.86
N ILE A 98 3.62 0.90 10.64
CA ILE A 98 2.81 1.56 9.60
C ILE A 98 1.35 1.68 10.05
N ALA A 99 0.79 0.60 10.60
CA ALA A 99 -0.58 0.59 11.09
C ALA A 99 -0.76 1.57 12.25
N ASP A 100 0.17 1.61 13.21
CA ASP A 100 0.13 2.53 14.34
C ASP A 100 0.17 4.01 13.89
N ILE A 101 1.12 4.36 13.03
CA ILE A 101 1.22 5.73 12.47
C ILE A 101 -0.07 6.12 11.75
N PHE A 102 -0.62 5.21 10.94
CA PHE A 102 -1.86 5.47 10.22
C PHE A 102 -3.03 5.70 11.19
N LEU A 103 -3.21 4.79 12.16
CA LEU A 103 -4.31 4.83 13.12
C LEU A 103 -4.25 6.07 14.01
N GLN A 104 -3.09 6.45 14.53
CA GLN A 104 -2.92 7.70 15.28
C GLN A 104 -3.29 8.94 14.44
N GLY A 105 -3.15 8.85 13.11
CA GLY A 105 -3.54 9.89 12.17
C GLY A 105 -5.04 9.96 11.85
N VAL A 106 -5.81 8.87 12.00
CA VAL A 106 -7.21 8.79 11.51
C VAL A 106 -8.24 8.43 12.57
N LEU A 107 -7.86 7.87 13.72
CA LEU A 107 -8.80 7.55 14.80
C LEU A 107 -9.49 8.80 15.31
N ALA A 108 -10.79 8.69 15.59
CA ALA A 108 -11.50 9.69 16.36
C ALA A 108 -10.88 9.72 17.76
N LYS A 109 -10.46 10.91 18.22
CA LYS A 109 -10.09 11.10 19.62
C LYS A 109 -11.38 11.36 20.38
N ASP A 110 -11.54 10.68 21.51
CA ASP A 110 -12.61 10.97 22.47
C ASP A 110 -12.60 12.45 22.90
#